data_AF-A0A2V7CXZ1-F1
#
_entry.id   AF-A0A2V7CXZ1-F1
#
_cell.length_a   1.000
_cell.length_b   1.000
_cell.length_c   1.000
_cell.angle_alpha   90.00
_cell.angle_beta   90.00
_cell.angle_gamma   90.00
#
_symmetry.space_group_name_H-M   'P 1'
#
loop_
_entity.id
_entity.type
_entity.pdbx_description
1 polymer ?
#
loop_
_entity_poly.entity_id
_entity_poly.type
_entity_poly.pdbx_seq_one_letter_code
_entity_poly.pdbx_strand_id
1 'polypeptide(L)'
;MSLPRPVEALWTELQSVRAEILGEADGLSQGQADWKPSEKDWSVGEVVHHLILAEVATGKLTTKLTRQAEAAGAAGGFPGDLTAFRPFPAPPAGAAQAPEVVWPELGKPIAELLATMRATRERSRQSIEKLASLDPRPLKFEHFRFGALDLAQWWQLQAHHDEIHLVQIREIKSAPGFPRA
;
A
#
# COMPACT_ATOMS: atom_id res chain seq x y z
N MET A 1 -17.60 -14.05 -8.25
CA MET A 1 -16.85 -15.29 -7.88
C MET A 1 -16.15 -15.01 -6.55
N SER A 2 -16.06 -16.00 -5.67
CA SER A 2 -15.25 -15.89 -4.46
C SER A 2 -13.77 -15.85 -4.81
N LEU A 3 -12.98 -15.04 -4.08
CA LEU A 3 -11.53 -15.04 -4.24
C LEU A 3 -10.93 -16.38 -3.76
N PRO A 4 -9.80 -16.84 -4.31
CA PRO A 4 -9.00 -17.90 -3.70
C PRO A 4 -8.61 -17.50 -2.27
N ARG A 5 -8.63 -18.47 -1.34
CA ARG A 5 -8.35 -18.23 0.09
C ARG A 5 -7.13 -17.33 0.39
N PRO A 6 -5.93 -17.54 -0.19
CA PRO A 6 -4.79 -16.66 0.10
C PRO A 6 -4.98 -15.23 -0.41
N VAL A 7 -5.70 -15.05 -1.53
CA VAL A 7 -6.03 -13.72 -2.07
C VAL A 7 -7.08 -13.03 -1.20
N GLU A 8 -8.05 -13.79 -0.70
CA GLU A 8 -9.07 -13.29 0.23
C GLU A 8 -8.44 -12.82 1.55
N ALA A 9 -7.55 -13.61 2.14
CA ALA A 9 -6.83 -13.24 3.35
C ALA A 9 -6.05 -11.92 3.18
N LEU A 10 -5.27 -11.82 2.09
CA LEU A 10 -4.55 -10.59 1.75
C LEU A 10 -5.50 -9.39 1.54
N TRP A 11 -6.65 -9.60 0.89
CA TRP A 11 -7.64 -8.54 0.70
C TRP A 11 -8.23 -8.06 2.03
N THR A 12 -8.53 -8.98 2.94
CA THR A 12 -9.01 -8.66 4.29
C THR A 12 -7.97 -7.86 5.09
N GLU A 13 -6.70 -8.27 5.05
CA GLU A 13 -5.60 -7.55 5.71
C GLU A 13 -5.48 -6.13 5.18
N LEU A 14 -5.42 -5.98 3.85
CA LEU A 14 -5.41 -4.68 3.18
C LEU A 14 -6.58 -3.82 3.69
N GLN A 15 -7.81 -4.32 3.62
CA GLN A 15 -9.00 -3.57 4.04
C GLN A 15 -8.96 -3.18 5.52
N SER A 16 -8.53 -4.09 6.40
CA SER A 16 -8.44 -3.85 7.84
C SER A 16 -7.52 -2.67 8.15
N VAL A 17 -6.28 -2.73 7.68
CA VAL A 17 -5.30 -1.67 7.97
C VAL A 17 -5.70 -0.33 7.35
N ARG A 18 -6.32 -0.34 6.16
CA ARG A 18 -6.85 0.87 5.53
C ARG A 18 -7.95 1.50 6.36
N ALA A 19 -8.84 0.70 6.94
CA ALA A 19 -9.90 1.20 7.80
C ALA A 19 -9.34 1.88 9.06
N GLU A 20 -8.29 1.30 9.67
CA GLU A 20 -7.61 1.92 10.80
C GLU A 20 -6.93 3.25 10.44
N ILE A 21 -6.21 3.32 9.31
CA ILE A 21 -5.59 4.57 8.86
C ILE A 21 -6.65 5.65 8.62
N LEU A 22 -7.75 5.30 7.94
CA LEU A 22 -8.85 6.23 7.73
C LEU A 22 -9.46 6.69 9.06
N GLY A 23 -9.61 5.80 10.03
CA GLY A 23 -10.09 6.14 11.38
C GLY A 23 -9.15 7.07 12.14
N GLU A 24 -7.84 6.91 12.01
CA GLU A 24 -6.86 7.81 12.63
C GLU A 24 -6.85 9.22 12.01
N ALA A 25 -7.17 9.32 10.72
CA ALA A 25 -7.12 10.58 9.98
C ALA A 25 -8.50 11.27 9.85
N ASP A 26 -9.59 10.56 10.16
CA ASP A 26 -10.94 11.12 10.14
C ASP A 26 -11.10 12.22 11.19
N GLY A 27 -11.81 13.29 10.83
CA GLY A 27 -12.05 14.44 11.70
C GLY A 27 -10.83 15.34 11.97
N LEU A 28 -9.65 15.04 11.44
CA LEU A 28 -8.51 15.96 11.53
C LEU A 28 -8.82 17.28 10.82
N SER A 29 -8.50 18.39 11.49
CA SER A 29 -8.44 19.69 10.83
C SER A 29 -7.26 19.75 9.84
N GLN A 30 -7.32 20.69 8.89
CA GLN A 30 -6.20 20.89 7.96
C GLN A 30 -4.89 21.25 8.71
N GLY A 31 -4.97 22.07 9.76
CA GLY A 31 -3.81 22.42 10.57
C GLY A 31 -3.18 21.21 11.28
N GLN A 32 -3.98 20.23 11.70
CA GLN A 32 -3.48 18.97 12.24
C GLN A 32 -2.88 18.07 11.14
N ALA A 33 -3.52 18.00 9.97
CA ALA A 33 -3.02 17.23 8.84
C ALA A 33 -1.68 17.74 8.29
N ASP A 34 -1.46 19.07 8.35
CA ASP A 34 -0.24 19.71 7.86
C ASP A 34 0.83 19.91 8.96
N TRP A 35 0.52 19.61 10.22
CA TRP A 35 1.49 19.72 11.30
C TRP A 35 2.59 18.67 11.17
N LYS A 36 3.85 19.12 11.32
CA LYS A 36 5.05 18.27 11.24
C LYS A 36 5.75 18.25 12.60
N PRO A 37 6.21 17.09 13.10
CA PRO A 37 7.04 17.00 14.31
C PRO A 37 8.36 17.78 14.19
N SER A 38 8.95 17.79 13.01
CA SER A 38 10.12 18.61 12.64
C SER A 38 10.13 18.92 11.15
N GLU A 39 11.05 19.78 10.70
CA GLU A 39 11.22 20.10 9.27
C GLU A 39 11.53 18.88 8.39
N LYS A 40 12.11 17.82 8.98
CA LYS A 40 12.56 16.61 8.27
C LYS A 40 11.52 15.48 8.29
N ASP A 41 10.53 15.56 9.18
CA ASP A 41 9.51 14.54 9.35
C ASP A 41 8.32 14.79 8.42
N TRP A 42 7.52 13.76 8.17
CA TRP A 42 6.26 13.91 7.44
C TRP A 42 5.11 14.26 8.39
N SER A 43 4.18 15.08 7.90
CA SER A 43 2.87 15.29 8.52
C SER A 43 1.94 14.10 8.27
N VAL A 44 0.79 14.05 8.95
CA VAL A 44 -0.23 13.03 8.68
C VAL A 44 -0.72 13.11 7.23
N GLY A 45 -0.93 14.32 6.69
CA GLY A 45 -1.32 14.52 5.30
C GLY A 45 -0.27 14.01 4.31
N GLU A 46 1.02 14.25 4.58
CA GLU A 46 2.11 13.71 3.77
C GLU A 46 2.14 12.18 3.82
N VAL A 47 1.97 11.56 5.00
CA VAL A 47 1.92 10.09 5.13
C VAL A 47 0.75 9.51 4.33
N VAL A 48 -0.46 10.08 4.43
CA VAL A 48 -1.62 9.62 3.65
C VAL A 48 -1.38 9.75 2.15
N HIS A 49 -0.79 10.86 1.71
CA HIS A 49 -0.45 11.07 0.31
C HIS A 49 0.58 10.05 -0.19
N HIS A 50 1.63 9.78 0.59
CA HIS A 50 2.62 8.76 0.29
C HIS A 50 2.00 7.37 0.08
N LEU A 51 1.10 6.97 0.98
CA LEU A 51 0.38 5.69 0.89
C LEU A 51 -0.45 5.57 -0.40
N ILE A 52 -1.11 6.66 -0.81
CA ILE A 52 -1.85 6.72 -2.08
C ILE A 52 -0.90 6.48 -3.27
N LEU A 53 0.24 7.18 -3.30
CA LEU A 53 1.21 7.07 -4.39
C LEU A 53 1.81 5.65 -4.48
N ALA A 54 2.17 5.07 -3.33
CA ALA A 54 2.69 3.70 -3.25
C ALA A 54 1.69 2.67 -3.79
N GLU A 55 0.42 2.77 -3.40
CA GLU A 55 -0.61 1.84 -3.86
C GLU A 55 -0.91 2.00 -5.37
N VAL A 56 -0.93 3.24 -5.86
CA VAL A 56 -1.06 3.52 -7.30
C VAL A 56 0.13 2.92 -8.08
N ALA A 57 1.35 3.00 -7.55
CA ALA A 57 2.53 2.40 -8.18
C ALA A 57 2.40 0.87 -8.24
N THR A 58 1.95 0.23 -7.15
CA THR A 58 1.69 -1.22 -7.09
C THR A 58 0.60 -1.66 -8.09
N GLY A 59 -0.46 -0.87 -8.25
CA GLY A 59 -1.49 -1.12 -9.27
C GLY A 59 -0.96 -1.03 -10.71
N LYS A 60 -0.13 -0.02 -10.99
CA LYS A 60 0.55 0.12 -12.30
C LYS A 60 1.49 -1.05 -12.57
N LEU A 61 2.24 -1.47 -11.56
CA LEU A 61 3.11 -2.65 -11.64
C LEU A 61 2.30 -3.92 -11.95
N THR A 62 1.18 -4.12 -11.26
CA THR A 62 0.26 -5.23 -11.52
C THR A 62 -0.19 -5.23 -12.98
N THR A 63 -0.61 -4.07 -13.50
CA THR A 63 -1.04 -3.93 -14.90
C THR A 63 0.09 -4.27 -15.88
N LYS A 64 1.31 -3.80 -15.61
CA LYS A 64 2.48 -4.08 -16.44
C LYS A 64 2.79 -5.58 -16.49
N LEU A 65 2.95 -6.21 -15.32
CA LEU A 65 3.35 -7.61 -15.23
C LEU A 65 2.29 -8.53 -15.85
N THR A 66 1.02 -8.28 -15.57
CA THR A 66 -0.09 -9.08 -16.09
C THR A 66 -0.19 -9.01 -17.62
N ARG A 67 -0.05 -7.82 -18.21
CA ARG A 67 0.02 -7.66 -19.68
C ARG A 67 1.21 -8.38 -20.29
N GLN A 68 2.38 -8.36 -19.63
CA GLN A 68 3.55 -9.09 -20.10
C GLN A 68 3.32 -10.61 -20.07
N ALA A 69 2.70 -11.12 -19.01
CA ALA A 69 2.35 -12.54 -18.91
C ALA A 69 1.31 -12.95 -19.98
N GLU A 70 0.28 -12.14 -20.20
CA GLU A 70 -0.71 -12.36 -21.26
C GLU A 70 -0.06 -12.39 -22.66
N ALA A 71 0.81 -11.42 -22.96
CA ALA A 71 1.53 -11.37 -24.23
C ALA A 71 2.47 -12.57 -24.43
N ALA A 72 3.01 -13.13 -23.34
CA ALA A 72 3.82 -14.35 -23.35
C ALA A 72 2.99 -15.65 -23.40
N GLY A 73 1.66 -15.57 -23.48
CA GLY A 73 0.77 -16.74 -23.49
C GLY A 73 0.63 -17.42 -22.13
N ALA A 74 1.10 -16.79 -21.04
CA ALA A 74 1.01 -17.32 -19.68
C ALA A 74 -0.38 -17.05 -19.06
N ALA A 75 -1.45 -17.28 -19.83
CA ALA A 75 -2.84 -17.15 -19.41
C ALA A 75 -3.31 -18.44 -18.70
N GLY A 76 -2.76 -18.71 -17.52
CA GLY A 76 -3.27 -19.74 -16.61
C GLY A 76 -4.25 -19.15 -15.60
N GLY A 77 -5.18 -19.97 -15.09
CA GLY A 77 -5.99 -19.61 -13.91
C GLY A 77 -5.17 -19.61 -12.62
N PHE A 78 -5.81 -19.30 -11.50
CA PHE A 78 -5.16 -19.39 -10.19
C PHE A 78 -4.73 -20.85 -9.89
N PRO A 79 -3.48 -21.11 -9.48
CA PRO A 79 -3.01 -22.47 -9.25
C PRO A 79 -3.71 -23.14 -8.07
N GLY A 80 -4.24 -24.36 -8.28
CA GLY A 80 -4.92 -25.12 -7.22
C GLY A 80 -4.00 -25.57 -6.08
N ASP A 81 -2.69 -25.66 -6.32
CA ASP A 81 -1.66 -25.96 -5.32
C ASP A 81 -1.28 -24.74 -4.46
N LEU A 82 -1.61 -23.53 -4.90
CA LEU A 82 -1.27 -22.29 -4.18
C LEU A 82 -2.28 -22.02 -3.07
N THR A 83 -2.08 -22.67 -1.93
CA THR A 83 -2.96 -22.54 -0.75
C THR A 83 -2.57 -21.40 0.19
N ALA A 84 -1.33 -20.90 0.08
CA ALA A 84 -0.79 -19.76 0.82
C ALA A 84 0.24 -19.02 -0.05
N PHE A 85 0.34 -17.70 0.10
CA PHE A 85 1.44 -16.95 -0.52
C PHE A 85 2.76 -17.20 0.19
N ARG A 86 3.85 -17.12 -0.56
CA ARG A 86 5.20 -17.12 0.03
C ARG A 86 5.29 -15.94 1.02
N PRO A 87 5.85 -16.12 2.21
CA PRO A 87 6.01 -15.02 3.15
C PRO A 87 6.76 -13.82 2.55
N PHE A 88 6.35 -12.62 2.93
CA PHE A 88 7.09 -11.40 2.61
C PHE A 88 8.45 -11.42 3.33
N PRO A 89 9.57 -11.11 2.66
CA PRO A 89 10.89 -11.15 3.29
C PRO A 89 11.05 -10.10 4.38
N ALA A 90 11.84 -10.41 5.41
CA ALA A 90 12.22 -9.44 6.42
C ALA A 90 13.00 -8.26 5.77
N PRO A 91 12.80 -7.02 6.23
CA PRO A 91 13.55 -5.88 5.73
C PRO A 91 15.04 -6.01 6.06
N PRO A 92 15.94 -5.65 5.13
CA PRO A 92 17.35 -5.47 5.46
C PRO A 92 17.54 -4.43 6.56
N ALA A 93 18.68 -4.47 7.25
CA ALA A 93 19.05 -3.50 8.27
C ALA A 93 19.25 -2.08 7.70
N GLY A 94 19.03 -1.06 8.53
CA GLY A 94 19.28 0.35 8.21
C GLY A 94 18.05 1.15 7.79
N ALA A 95 18.13 2.47 7.79
CA ALA A 95 17.02 3.32 7.34
C ALA A 95 16.71 3.12 5.85
N ALA A 96 15.44 3.26 5.47
CA ALA A 96 15.03 3.34 4.07
C ALA A 96 14.64 4.77 3.74
N GLN A 97 15.03 5.26 2.58
CA GLN A 97 14.37 6.41 1.97
C GLN A 97 13.46 5.87 0.87
N ALA A 98 12.20 6.33 0.87
CA ALA A 98 11.28 6.00 -0.20
C ALA A 98 11.82 6.53 -1.54
N PRO A 99 11.58 5.86 -2.67
CA PRO A 99 11.94 6.40 -3.98
C PRO A 99 11.18 7.69 -4.28
N GLU A 100 11.79 8.61 -5.04
CA GLU A 100 11.21 9.94 -5.35
C GLU A 100 9.81 9.86 -6.00
N VAL A 101 9.54 8.81 -6.78
CA VAL A 101 8.23 8.60 -7.45
C VAL A 101 7.05 8.45 -6.48
N VAL A 102 7.32 8.16 -5.21
CA VAL A 102 6.30 8.08 -4.16
C VAL A 102 6.52 9.12 -3.07
N TRP A 103 7.35 10.15 -3.28
CA TRP A 103 7.48 11.22 -2.29
C TRP A 103 6.18 12.02 -2.16
N PRO A 104 5.74 12.30 -0.92
CA PRO A 104 4.54 13.06 -0.71
C PRO A 104 4.77 14.56 -0.91
N GLU A 105 3.70 15.23 -1.27
CA GLU A 105 3.54 16.69 -1.22
C GLU A 105 2.76 17.09 0.04
N LEU A 106 3.23 18.15 0.72
CA LEU A 106 2.57 18.81 1.86
C LEU A 106 1.41 19.72 1.41
N GLY A 107 0.42 19.92 2.27
CA GLY A 107 -0.61 20.95 2.09
C GLY A 107 -1.79 20.55 1.21
N LYS A 108 -1.88 19.27 0.79
CA LYS A 108 -3.08 18.78 0.11
C LYS A 108 -4.29 18.79 1.07
N PRO A 109 -5.50 19.16 0.60
CA PRO A 109 -6.68 19.15 1.45
C PRO A 109 -6.94 17.75 2.03
N ILE A 110 -7.04 17.64 3.36
CA ILE A 110 -7.18 16.35 4.03
C ILE A 110 -8.43 15.60 3.57
N ALA A 111 -9.54 16.31 3.34
CA ALA A 111 -10.77 15.71 2.83
C ALA A 111 -10.58 15.06 1.44
N GLU A 112 -9.80 15.69 0.56
CA GLU A 112 -9.48 15.15 -0.77
C GLU A 112 -8.53 13.96 -0.68
N LEU A 113 -7.54 14.02 0.22
CA LEU A 113 -6.64 12.90 0.48
C LEU A 113 -7.42 11.66 0.94
N LEU A 114 -8.33 11.81 1.92
CA LEU A 114 -9.14 10.69 2.42
C LEU A 114 -10.09 10.15 1.36
N ALA A 115 -10.72 11.02 0.56
CA ALA A 115 -11.56 10.61 -0.56
C ALA A 115 -10.74 9.83 -1.62
N THR A 116 -9.55 10.33 -1.94
CA THR A 116 -8.64 9.69 -2.90
C THR A 116 -8.12 8.36 -2.37
N MET A 117 -7.79 8.25 -1.08
CA MET A 117 -7.33 7.02 -0.45
C MET A 117 -8.40 5.93 -0.49
N ARG A 118 -9.66 6.28 -0.24
CA ARG A 118 -10.80 5.38 -0.43
C ARG A 118 -10.93 4.93 -1.88
N ALA A 119 -10.96 5.89 -2.82
CA ALA A 119 -11.08 5.58 -4.23
C ALA A 119 -9.91 4.74 -4.79
N THR A 120 -8.69 4.93 -4.28
CA THR A 120 -7.52 4.13 -4.63
C THR A 120 -7.71 2.67 -4.20
N ARG A 121 -8.23 2.41 -2.99
CA ARG A 121 -8.48 1.04 -2.54
C ARG A 121 -9.54 0.33 -3.40
N GLU A 122 -10.61 1.04 -3.77
CA GLU A 122 -11.62 0.50 -4.67
C GLU A 122 -11.05 0.17 -6.06
N ARG A 123 -10.10 0.97 -6.56
CA ARG A 123 -9.39 0.64 -7.80
C ARG A 123 -8.47 -0.57 -7.63
N SER A 124 -7.73 -0.66 -6.53
CA SER A 124 -6.84 -1.79 -6.22
C SER A 124 -7.59 -3.11 -6.13
N ARG A 125 -8.89 -3.10 -5.83
CA ARG A 125 -9.73 -4.30 -5.91
C ARG A 125 -9.60 -5.03 -7.25
N GLN A 126 -9.53 -4.28 -8.36
CA GLN A 126 -9.36 -4.85 -9.69
C GLN A 126 -8.00 -5.55 -9.84
N SER A 127 -6.95 -5.01 -9.23
CA SER A 127 -5.63 -5.65 -9.20
C SER A 127 -5.64 -6.94 -8.37
N ILE A 128 -6.37 -6.97 -7.26
CA ILE A 128 -6.56 -8.17 -6.42
C ILE A 128 -7.39 -9.24 -7.14
N GLU A 129 -8.44 -8.85 -7.87
CA GLU A 129 -9.20 -9.76 -8.72
C GLU A 129 -8.35 -10.30 -9.87
N LYS A 130 -7.47 -9.47 -10.44
CA LYS A 130 -6.52 -9.92 -11.44
C LYS A 130 -5.52 -10.92 -10.85
N LEU A 131 -4.98 -10.66 -9.65
CA LEU A 131 -4.14 -11.58 -8.91
C LEU A 131 -4.82 -12.94 -8.66
N ALA A 132 -6.14 -12.94 -8.39
CA ALA A 132 -6.95 -14.14 -8.22
C ALA A 132 -7.22 -14.93 -9.51
N SER A 133 -6.75 -14.46 -10.67
CA SER A 133 -7.02 -15.08 -11.97
C SER A 133 -5.80 -15.68 -12.64
N LEU A 134 -4.64 -15.68 -11.97
CA LEU A 134 -3.35 -16.06 -12.54
C LEU A 134 -2.42 -16.70 -11.50
N ASP A 135 -1.31 -17.26 -11.95
CA ASP A 135 -0.20 -17.66 -11.08
C ASP A 135 0.72 -16.46 -10.81
N PRO A 136 0.81 -15.91 -9.58
CA PRO A 136 1.66 -14.76 -9.28
C PRO A 136 3.16 -15.08 -9.23
N ARG A 137 3.54 -16.34 -9.01
CA ARG A 137 4.94 -16.77 -8.77
C ARG A 137 5.92 -16.37 -9.89
N PRO A 138 5.58 -16.49 -11.18
CA PRO A 138 6.46 -16.05 -12.27
C PRO A 138 6.50 -14.53 -12.47
N LEU A 139 5.50 -13.77 -11.98
CA LEU A 139 5.43 -12.33 -12.17
C LEU A 139 6.27 -11.62 -11.12
N LYS A 140 7.55 -11.41 -11.44
CA LYS A 140 8.52 -10.81 -10.52
C LYS A 140 8.94 -9.42 -10.95
N PHE A 141 9.21 -8.57 -9.96
CA PHE A 141 9.80 -7.25 -10.19
C PHE A 141 10.70 -6.85 -9.02
N GLU A 142 11.78 -6.15 -9.33
CA GLU A 142 12.77 -5.70 -8.34
C GLU A 142 12.20 -4.58 -7.46
N HIS A 143 12.25 -4.77 -6.15
CA HIS A 143 12.04 -3.72 -5.16
C HIS A 143 13.39 -3.22 -4.65
N PHE A 144 13.60 -1.90 -4.62
CA PHE A 144 14.88 -1.27 -4.26
C PHE A 144 15.48 -1.74 -2.92
N ARG A 145 14.61 -2.11 -1.97
CA ARG A 145 14.97 -2.60 -0.63
C ARG A 145 14.89 -4.12 -0.45
N PHE A 146 14.01 -4.81 -1.18
CA PHE A 146 13.69 -6.22 -0.89
C PHE A 146 14.15 -7.18 -2.00
N GLY A 147 14.73 -6.65 -3.08
CA GLY A 147 15.11 -7.42 -4.26
C GLY A 147 13.90 -7.94 -5.02
N ALA A 148 14.06 -9.07 -5.69
CA ALA A 148 13.01 -9.70 -6.48
C ALA A 148 11.82 -10.17 -5.63
N LEU A 149 10.68 -9.50 -5.79
CA LEU A 149 9.40 -9.90 -5.21
C LEU A 149 8.47 -10.41 -6.31
N ASP A 150 7.71 -11.48 -6.02
CA ASP A 150 6.59 -11.88 -6.88
C ASP A 150 5.37 -10.95 -6.69
N LEU A 151 4.39 -11.04 -7.59
CA LEU A 151 3.25 -10.13 -7.58
C LEU A 151 2.41 -10.22 -6.29
N ALA A 152 2.31 -11.40 -5.67
CA ALA A 152 1.63 -11.53 -4.39
C ALA A 152 2.40 -10.82 -3.28
N GLN A 153 3.73 -10.97 -3.25
CA GLN A 153 4.59 -10.28 -2.29
C GLN A 153 4.57 -8.75 -2.44
N TRP A 154 4.40 -8.21 -3.65
CA TRP A 154 4.20 -6.77 -3.85
C TRP A 154 2.91 -6.26 -3.18
N TRP A 155 1.84 -7.06 -3.17
CA TRP A 155 0.61 -6.69 -2.46
C TRP A 155 0.70 -6.97 -0.95
N GLN A 156 1.43 -8.00 -0.50
CA GLN A 156 1.76 -8.17 0.92
C GLN A 156 2.59 -6.99 1.45
N LEU A 157 3.54 -6.50 0.65
CA LEU A 157 4.28 -5.28 0.96
C LEU A 157 3.33 -4.10 1.14
N GLN A 158 2.31 -3.93 0.30
CA GLN A 158 1.34 -2.85 0.46
C GLN A 158 0.60 -2.91 1.81
N ALA A 159 0.20 -4.11 2.27
CA ALA A 159 -0.43 -4.29 3.57
C ALA A 159 0.53 -3.92 4.71
N HIS A 160 1.75 -4.48 4.70
CA HIS A 160 2.76 -4.18 5.71
C HIS A 160 3.18 -2.70 5.72
N HIS A 161 3.21 -2.07 4.55
CA HIS A 161 3.54 -0.66 4.40
C HIS A 161 2.46 0.24 5.02
N ASP A 162 1.18 -0.08 4.79
CA ASP A 162 0.06 0.59 5.46
C ASP A 162 0.20 0.41 7.00
N GLU A 163 0.60 -0.75 7.53
CA GLU A 163 0.78 -0.98 8.98
C GLU A 163 1.90 -0.12 9.58
N ILE A 164 3.05 -0.03 8.91
CA ILE A 164 4.17 0.82 9.35
C ILE A 164 3.71 2.27 9.45
N HIS A 165 3.01 2.76 8.43
CA HIS A 165 2.57 4.14 8.39
C HIS A 165 1.38 4.42 9.30
N LEU A 166 0.57 3.42 9.63
CA LEU A 166 -0.42 3.54 10.70
C LEU A 166 0.24 3.83 12.04
N VAL A 167 1.34 3.14 12.36
CA VAL A 167 2.14 3.43 13.57
C VAL A 167 2.69 4.86 13.52
N GLN A 168 3.27 5.26 12.38
CA GLN A 168 3.80 6.62 12.20
C GLN A 168 2.72 7.69 12.40
N ILE A 169 1.52 7.51 11.87
CA ILE A 169 0.40 8.45 12.06
C ILE A 169 0.05 8.59 13.55
N ARG A 170 -0.03 7.46 14.27
CA ARG A 170 -0.30 7.45 15.72
C ARG A 170 0.80 8.16 16.52
N GLU A 171 2.06 7.97 16.12
CA GLU A 171 3.21 8.65 16.73
C GLU A 171 3.16 10.17 16.49
N ILE A 172 2.88 10.61 15.26
CA ILE A 172 2.73 12.04 14.92
C ILE A 172 1.62 12.67 15.77
N LYS A 173 0.46 12.02 15.87
CA LYS A 173 -0.69 12.51 16.66
C LYS A 173 -0.40 12.56 18.16
N SER A 174 0.49 11.71 18.65
CA SER A 174 0.88 11.64 20.06
C SER A 174 2.07 12.54 20.40
N ALA A 175 2.70 13.18 19.40
CA ALA A 175 3.89 13.98 19.59
C ALA A 175 3.59 15.28 20.35
N PRO A 176 4.53 15.75 21.21
CA PRO A 176 4.41 17.05 21.85
C PRO A 176 4.24 18.17 20.82
N GLY A 177 3.22 19.00 21.00
CA GLY A 177 2.93 20.12 20.10
C GLY A 177 1.95 19.82 18.98
N PHE A 178 1.48 18.56 18.84
CA PHE A 178 0.38 18.25 17.93
C PHE A 178 -0.86 19.12 18.26
N PRO A 179 -1.49 19.79 17.28
CA PRO A 179 -2.59 20.71 17.56
C PRO A 179 -3.79 19.99 18.18
N ARG A 180 -4.43 20.64 19.16
CA ARG A 180 -5.67 20.13 19.77
C ARG A 180 -6.85 20.34 18.80
N ALA A 181 -7.80 19.42 18.85
CA ALA A 181 -9.10 19.56 18.17
C ALA A 181 -9.92 20.70 18.78
#